data_AF-A0A2T0LTF4-F1
#
_entry.id   AF-A0A2T0LTF4-F1
#
_cell.length_a   1.000
_cell.length_b   1.000
_cell.length_c   1.000
_cell.angle_alpha   90.00
_cell.angle_beta   90.00
_cell.angle_gamma   90.00
#
_symmetry.space_group_name_H-M   'P 1'
#
loop_
_entity.id
_entity.type
_entity.pdbx_description
1 polymer ?
#
loop_
_entity_poly.entity_id
_entity_poly.type
_entity_poly.pdbx_seq_one_letter_code
_entity_poly.pdbx_strand_id
1 'polypeptide(L)'
;MAGYDRDPDAVTANHNRLRAAGEDFAGAWEKRKHALRASEAGIGGDLVAQAFLERYRPLAERLTARADGIPTAYRTLCDDALCCVADYRAADTRGGGALTRLTGTDGREIAG
;
A
#
# COMPACT_ATOMS: atom_id res chain seq x y z
N MET A 1 18.40 -20.14 -15.95
CA MET A 1 17.40 -19.66 -14.98
C MET A 1 17.86 -18.31 -14.48
N ALA A 2 17.18 -17.22 -14.86
CA ALA A 2 17.48 -15.91 -14.30
C ALA A 2 17.00 -15.92 -12.84
N GLY A 3 17.94 -15.93 -11.88
CA GLY A 3 17.61 -15.67 -10.50
C GLY A 3 17.02 -14.28 -10.43
N TYR A 4 15.74 -14.17 -10.07
CA TYR A 4 15.18 -12.90 -9.63
C TYR A 4 15.77 -12.60 -8.25
N ASP A 5 17.04 -12.19 -8.23
CA ASP A 5 17.64 -11.57 -7.07
C ASP A 5 17.06 -10.15 -7.00
N ARG A 6 15.86 -10.05 -6.42
CA ARG A 6 15.28 -8.75 -6.14
C ARG A 6 15.95 -8.23 -4.89
N ASP A 7 16.77 -7.19 -5.08
CA ASP A 7 17.29 -6.37 -3.99
C ASP A 7 16.15 -6.00 -3.01
N PRO A 8 16.18 -6.52 -1.75
CA PRO A 8 15.17 -6.24 -0.74
C PRO A 8 15.03 -4.75 -0.42
N ASP A 9 16.09 -3.96 -0.62
CA ASP A 9 16.08 -2.51 -0.42
C ASP A 9 15.30 -1.83 -1.54
N ALA A 10 15.53 -2.22 -2.79
CA ALA A 10 14.74 -1.76 -3.93
C ALA A 10 13.25 -2.13 -3.82
N VAL A 11 12.93 -3.33 -3.31
CA VAL A 11 11.54 -3.74 -3.03
C VAL A 11 10.93 -2.83 -1.98
N THR A 12 11.64 -2.59 -0.87
CA THR A 12 11.18 -1.69 0.20
C THR A 12 10.92 -0.28 -0.31
N ALA A 13 11.86 0.29 -1.06
CA ALA A 13 11.75 1.65 -1.61
C ALA A 13 10.54 1.80 -2.56
N ASN A 14 10.31 0.83 -3.44
CA ASN A 14 9.18 0.86 -4.36
C ASN A 14 7.83 0.73 -3.65
N HIS A 15 7.72 -0.13 -2.63
CA HIS A 15 6.48 -0.24 -1.84
C HIS A 15 6.22 1.00 -0.98
N ASN A 16 7.26 1.66 -0.46
CA ASN A 16 7.08 2.94 0.24
C ASN A 16 6.54 4.04 -0.69
N ARG A 17 7.00 4.09 -1.95
CA ARG A 17 6.43 5.02 -2.95
C ARG A 17 4.98 4.69 -3.28
N LEU A 18 4.65 3.40 -3.37
CA LEU A 18 3.28 2.96 -3.61
C LEU A 18 2.36 3.35 -2.43
N ARG A 19 2.82 3.18 -1.19
CA ARG A 19 2.12 3.65 0.01
C ARG A 19 1.85 5.16 -0.05
N ALA A 20 2.87 5.97 -0.37
CA ALA A 20 2.72 7.41 -0.52
C ALA A 20 1.67 7.79 -1.59
N ALA A 21 1.64 7.09 -2.73
CA ALA A 21 0.63 7.30 -3.75
C ALA A 21 -0.80 7.00 -3.26
N GLY A 22 -0.96 5.97 -2.40
CA GLY A 22 -2.24 5.66 -1.75
C GLY A 22 -2.69 6.75 -0.76
N GLU A 23 -1.75 7.35 -0.03
CA GLU A 23 -2.00 8.46 0.89
C GLU A 23 -2.37 9.76 0.14
N ASP A 24 -1.64 10.06 -0.94
CA ASP A 24 -1.94 11.19 -1.84
C ASP A 24 -3.34 11.04 -2.45
N PHE A 25 -3.68 9.83 -2.91
CA PHE A 25 -5.02 9.53 -3.40
C PHE A 25 -6.07 9.77 -2.32
N ALA A 26 -5.86 9.30 -1.09
CA ALA A 26 -6.79 9.52 0.02
C ALA A 26 -7.04 11.01 0.25
N GLY A 27 -5.98 11.82 0.32
CA GLY A 27 -6.08 13.25 0.52
C GLY A 27 -6.82 13.97 -0.62
N ALA A 28 -6.53 13.60 -1.87
CA ALA A 28 -7.24 14.14 -3.03
C ALA A 28 -8.72 13.71 -3.07
N TRP A 29 -8.99 12.46 -2.70
CA TRP A 29 -10.33 11.90 -2.69
C TRP A 29 -11.22 12.55 -1.62
N GLU A 30 -10.72 12.79 -0.41
CA GLU A 30 -11.46 13.52 0.63
C GLU A 30 -11.88 14.92 0.15
N LYS A 31 -10.95 15.67 -0.46
CA LYS A 31 -11.25 16.99 -1.05
C LYS A 31 -12.36 16.89 -2.10
N ARG A 32 -12.32 15.85 -2.93
CA ARG A 32 -13.33 15.61 -3.98
C ARG A 32 -14.70 15.25 -3.39
N LYS A 33 -14.75 14.45 -2.31
CA LYS A 33 -16.00 14.14 -1.60
C LYS A 33 -16.67 15.39 -1.05
N HIS A 34 -15.90 16.29 -0.45
CA HIS A 34 -16.43 17.58 0.01
C HIS A 34 -17.01 18.40 -1.15
N ALA A 35 -16.30 18.49 -2.27
CA ALA A 35 -16.80 19.20 -3.45
C ALA A 35 -18.08 18.57 -4.02
N LEU A 36 -18.18 17.23 -4.08
CA LEU A 36 -19.39 16.52 -4.53
C LEU A 36 -20.59 16.82 -3.64
N ARG A 37 -20.42 16.74 -2.32
CA ARG A 37 -21.49 17.07 -1.35
C ARG A 37 -21.95 18.52 -1.47
N ALA A 38 -21.01 19.45 -1.68
CA ALA A 38 -21.34 20.86 -1.90
C ALA A 38 -22.13 21.07 -3.21
N SER A 39 -21.75 20.38 -4.28
CA SER A 39 -22.49 20.41 -5.56
C SER A 39 -23.89 19.81 -5.42
N GLU A 40 -24.04 18.70 -4.70
CA GLU A 40 -25.36 18.10 -4.44
C GLU A 40 -26.28 19.03 -3.64
N ALA A 41 -25.75 19.74 -2.64
CA ALA A 41 -26.52 20.70 -1.86
C ALA A 41 -27.00 21.91 -2.70
N GLY A 42 -26.35 22.20 -3.82
CA GLY A 42 -26.76 23.23 -4.78
C GLY A 42 -27.82 22.78 -5.77
N ILE A 43 -28.20 21.50 -5.78
CA ILE A 43 -29.27 21.00 -6.64
C ILE A 43 -30.62 21.46 -6.08
N GLY A 44 -31.45 22.06 -6.93
CA GLY A 44 -32.76 22.60 -6.55
C GLY A 44 -33.71 21.55 -5.98
N GLY A 45 -34.84 22.00 -5.43
CA GLY A 45 -35.86 21.13 -4.84
C GLY A 45 -36.98 20.71 -5.78
N ASP A 46 -36.94 21.10 -7.06
CA ASP A 46 -38.02 20.84 -8.01
C ASP A 46 -38.09 19.35 -8.44
N LEU A 47 -39.17 18.99 -9.14
CA LEU A 47 -39.43 17.61 -9.57
C LEU A 47 -38.35 17.07 -10.51
N VAL A 48 -37.73 17.92 -11.34
CA VAL A 48 -36.66 17.52 -12.25
C VAL A 48 -35.39 17.21 -11.46
N ALA A 49 -35.08 18.03 -10.46
CA ALA A 49 -33.97 17.86 -9.56
C ALA A 49 -34.11 16.61 -8.68
N GLN A 50 -35.32 16.32 -8.18
CA GLN A 50 -35.58 15.06 -7.44
C GLN A 50 -35.37 13.84 -8.33
N ALA A 51 -35.91 13.83 -9.56
CA ALA A 51 -35.72 12.72 -10.50
C ALA A 51 -34.25 12.51 -10.88
N PHE A 52 -33.46 13.59 -10.99
CA PHE A 52 -32.02 13.50 -11.15
C PHE A 52 -31.34 12.85 -9.94
N LEU A 53 -31.66 13.33 -8.72
CA LEU A 53 -31.06 12.84 -7.48
C LEU A 53 -31.36 11.36 -7.21
N GLU A 54 -32.58 10.90 -7.51
CA GLU A 54 -32.97 9.49 -7.39
C GLU A 54 -32.05 8.56 -8.21
N ARG A 55 -31.65 9.01 -9.39
CA ARG A 55 -30.75 8.23 -10.27
C ARG A 55 -29.28 8.46 -9.95
N TYR A 56 -28.92 9.66 -9.51
CA TYR A 56 -27.54 10.06 -9.25
C TYR A 56 -26.99 9.47 -7.94
N ARG A 57 -27.75 9.53 -6.84
CA ARG A 57 -27.27 9.13 -5.50
C ARG A 57 -26.75 7.69 -5.44
N PRO A 58 -27.44 6.67 -5.99
CA PRO A 58 -26.91 5.30 -5.96
C PRO A 58 -25.59 5.14 -6.72
N LEU A 59 -25.39 5.92 -7.79
CA LEU A 59 -24.13 5.92 -8.55
C LEU A 59 -23.01 6.60 -7.76
N ALA A 60 -23.32 7.74 -7.12
CA ALA A 60 -22.38 8.47 -6.27
C ALA A 60 -21.95 7.63 -5.06
N GLU A 61 -22.88 6.91 -4.42
CA GLU A 61 -22.61 5.98 -3.32
C GLU A 61 -21.68 4.84 -3.74
N ARG A 62 -21.97 4.18 -4.87
CA ARG A 62 -21.12 3.09 -5.39
C ARG A 62 -19.72 3.56 -5.77
N LEU A 63 -19.62 4.74 -6.41
CA LEU A 63 -18.34 5.35 -6.72
C LEU A 63 -17.55 5.65 -5.44
N THR A 64 -18.23 6.22 -4.44
CA THR A 64 -17.61 6.58 -3.16
C THR A 64 -17.10 5.36 -2.42
N ALA A 65 -17.94 4.33 -2.26
CA ALA A 65 -17.55 3.08 -1.62
C ALA A 65 -16.35 2.43 -2.32
N ARG A 66 -16.29 2.49 -3.66
CA ARG A 66 -15.16 1.94 -4.40
C ARG A 66 -13.88 2.74 -4.18
N ALA A 67 -13.97 4.06 -4.20
CA ALA A 67 -12.81 4.95 -4.02
C ALA A 67 -12.27 4.91 -2.58
N ASP A 68 -13.14 4.83 -1.57
CA ASP A 68 -12.76 4.71 -0.16
C ASP A 68 -11.94 3.43 0.13
N GLY A 69 -12.12 2.38 -0.68
CA GLY A 69 -11.35 1.14 -0.57
C GLY A 69 -9.93 1.21 -1.15
N ILE A 70 -9.62 2.17 -2.02
CA ILE A 70 -8.33 2.22 -2.74
C ILE A 70 -7.14 2.46 -1.79
N PRO A 71 -7.15 3.46 -0.90
CA PRO A 71 -6.04 3.68 0.04
C PRO A 71 -5.75 2.45 0.91
N THR A 72 -6.81 1.81 1.41
CA THR A 72 -6.69 0.61 2.24
C THR A 72 -6.06 -0.54 1.46
N ALA A 73 -6.47 -0.76 0.20
CA ALA A 73 -5.88 -1.80 -0.64
C ALA A 73 -4.38 -1.57 -0.89
N TYR A 74 -3.98 -0.33 -1.17
CA TYR A 74 -2.57 0.03 -1.35
C TYR A 74 -1.76 -0.22 -0.07
N ARG A 75 -2.28 0.17 1.09
CA ARG A 75 -1.62 -0.05 2.38
C ARG A 75 -1.43 -1.54 2.66
N THR A 76 -2.50 -2.34 2.59
CA THR A 76 -2.43 -3.78 2.86
C THR A 76 -1.43 -4.49 1.95
N LEU A 77 -1.46 -4.22 0.64
CA LEU A 77 -0.50 -4.81 -0.30
C LEU A 77 0.95 -4.42 0.01
N CYS A 78 1.19 -3.18 0.43
CA CYS A 78 2.53 -2.75 0.83
C CYS A 78 2.98 -3.41 2.13
N ASP A 79 2.09 -3.58 3.09
CA ASP A 79 2.41 -4.20 4.38
C ASP A 79 2.72 -5.69 4.19
N ASP A 80 1.93 -6.41 3.39
CA ASP A 80 2.18 -7.80 3.03
C ASP A 80 3.56 -7.97 2.35
N ALA A 81 3.89 -7.08 1.40
CA ALA A 81 5.17 -7.14 0.70
C ALA A 81 6.37 -6.84 1.62
N LEU A 82 6.23 -5.91 2.57
CA LEU A 82 7.27 -5.61 3.54
C LEU A 82 7.46 -6.75 4.55
N CYS A 83 6.39 -7.47 4.92
CA CYS A 83 6.49 -8.71 5.68
C CYS A 83 7.33 -9.76 4.93
N CYS A 84 7.09 -9.96 3.63
CA CYS A 84 7.90 -10.88 2.83
C CYS A 84 9.39 -10.47 2.78
N VAL A 85 9.70 -9.17 2.69
CA VAL A 85 11.08 -8.67 2.76
C VAL A 85 11.71 -8.95 4.13
N ALA A 86 10.96 -8.76 5.21
CA ALA A 86 11.44 -9.05 6.56
C ALA A 86 11.75 -10.55 6.74
N ASP A 87 10.87 -11.42 6.27
CA ASP A 87 11.05 -12.88 6.30
C ASP A 87 12.28 -13.32 5.49
N TYR A 88 12.49 -12.73 4.31
CA TYR A 88 13.67 -12.98 3.49
C TYR A 88 14.96 -12.60 4.22
N ARG A 89 15.03 -11.37 4.77
CA ARG A 89 16.22 -10.91 5.52
C ARG A 89 16.50 -11.78 6.76
N ALA A 90 15.45 -12.23 7.45
CA ALA A 90 15.59 -13.14 8.58
C ALA A 90 16.08 -14.54 8.17
N ALA A 91 15.69 -15.02 7.00
CA ALA A 91 16.21 -16.27 6.43
C ALA A 91 17.69 -16.11 6.02
N ASP A 92 18.04 -15.01 5.35
CA ASP A 92 19.40 -14.72 4.90
C ASP A 92 20.38 -14.60 6.09
N THR A 93 20.00 -13.88 7.14
CA THR A 93 20.81 -13.77 8.37
C THR A 93 21.03 -15.14 9.03
N ARG A 94 20.00 -16.00 9.08
CA ARG A 94 20.12 -17.36 9.62
C ARG A 94 21.02 -18.24 8.76
N GLY A 95 20.90 -18.14 7.43
CA GLY A 95 21.74 -18.85 6.47
C GLY A 95 23.21 -18.42 6.55
N GLY A 96 23.47 -17.11 6.57
CA GLY A 96 24.81 -16.54 6.74
C GLY A 96 25.43 -16.89 8.09
N GLY A 97 24.65 -16.89 9.17
CA GLY A 97 25.11 -17.34 10.48
C GLY A 97 25.46 -18.84 10.54
N ALA A 98 24.67 -19.68 9.86
CA ALA A 98 24.96 -21.11 9.72
C ALA A 98 26.21 -21.34 8.85
N LEU A 99 26.36 -20.60 7.74
CA LEU A 99 27.53 -20.66 6.87
C LEU A 99 28.79 -20.23 7.62
N THR A 100 28.76 -19.09 8.32
CA THR A 100 29.90 -18.58 9.11
C THR A 100 30.36 -19.60 10.17
N ARG A 101 29.40 -20.28 10.81
CA ARG A 101 29.69 -21.36 11.77
C ARG A 101 30.31 -22.59 11.10
N LEU A 102 29.89 -22.92 9.87
CA LEU A 102 30.39 -24.07 9.11
C LEU A 102 31.75 -23.78 8.44
N THR A 103 32.00 -22.54 8.01
CA THR A 103 33.22 -22.14 7.30
C THR A 103 34.31 -21.63 8.22
N GLY A 104 34.07 -21.52 9.53
CA GLY A 104 35.12 -21.33 10.53
C GLY A 104 35.94 -20.05 10.36
N THR A 105 35.33 -18.95 9.94
CA THR A 105 35.96 -17.61 9.99
C THR A 105 35.84 -16.98 11.38
N ASP A 106 35.71 -17.80 12.43
CA ASP A 106 35.88 -17.36 13.82
C ASP A 106 37.36 -17.51 14.15
N GLY A 107 38.11 -16.43 13.93
CA GLY A 107 39.53 -16.34 14.21
C GLY A 107 39.79 -16.48 15.70
N ARG A 108 39.86 -17.72 16.20
CA ARG A 108 40.44 -18.01 17.51
C ARG A 108 41.90 -18.36 17.30
N GLU A 109 42.73 -17.32 17.36
CA GLU A 109 44.16 -17.47 17.66
C GLU A 109 44.32 -18.40 18.85
N ILE A 110 45.12 -19.43 18.64
CA ILE A 110 45.56 -20.37 19.65
C ILE A 110 46.64 -19.64 20.44
N ALA A 111 46.25 -18.95 21.51
CA ALA A 111 47.17 -18.33 22.43
C ALA A 111 47.28 -19.17 23.71
N GLY A 112 48.47 -19.74 23.93
CA GLY A 112 48.96 -20.22 25.22
C GLY A 112 48.82 -21.71 25.48
#